data_AF-A0A2S5CGD3-F1
#
_entry.id   AF-A0A2S5CGD3-F1
#
_cell.length_a   1.000
_cell.length_b   1.000
_cell.length_c   1.000
_cell.angle_alpha   90.00
_cell.angle_beta   90.00
_cell.angle_gamma   90.00
#
_symmetry.space_group_name_H-M   'P 1'
#
loop_
_entity.id
_entity.type
_entity.pdbx_description
1 polymer ?
#
loop_
_entity_poly.entity_id
_entity_poly.type
_entity_poly.pdbx_seq_one_letter_code
_entity_poly.pdbx_strand_id
1 'polypeptide(L)'
;MAIKNKAKPQNKQAVSQRVLSDLNAVKAGFVNQGTSLNAWCINNDINQGNATRAVLGVWAGKKGKALRRRIIEASKLKKTVKIKQLEK
;
A
#
# COMPACT_ATOMS: atom_id res chain seq x y z
N MET A 1 -14.71 19.59 33.53
CA MET A 1 -15.25 18.98 32.29
C MET A 1 -14.09 18.35 31.52
N ALA A 2 -14.06 17.02 31.43
CA ALA A 2 -12.90 16.27 30.94
C ALA A 2 -12.80 16.23 29.41
N ILE A 3 -11.57 16.40 28.92
CA ILE A 3 -11.15 16.44 27.53
C ILE A 3 -11.26 15.01 26.96
N LYS A 4 -12.27 14.73 26.13
CA LYS A 4 -12.45 13.40 25.52
C LYS A 4 -11.58 13.28 24.26
N ASN A 5 -10.37 12.77 24.46
CA ASN A 5 -9.47 12.27 23.43
C ASN A 5 -10.17 11.11 22.66
N LYS A 6 -10.55 11.33 21.38
CA LYS A 6 -11.15 10.28 20.55
C LYS A 6 -10.02 9.43 19.93
N ALA A 7 -9.59 8.42 20.67
CA ALA A 7 -8.77 7.34 20.15
C ALA A 7 -9.49 6.68 18.96
N LYS A 8 -8.81 6.64 17.81
CA LYS A 8 -9.27 5.97 16.59
C LYS A 8 -9.16 4.44 16.81
N PRO A 9 -10.25 3.67 16.66
CA PRO A 9 -10.21 2.24 16.96
C PRO A 9 -9.36 1.49 15.93
N GLN A 10 -8.33 0.81 16.44
CA GLN A 10 -7.55 -0.20 15.74
C GLN A 10 -8.30 -1.53 15.92
N ASN A 11 -9.10 -1.98 14.95
CA ASN A 11 -9.56 -3.37 14.94
C ASN A 11 -9.27 -4.06 13.60
N LYS A 12 -8.62 -5.20 13.75
CA LYS A 12 -8.06 -6.13 12.77
C LYS A 12 -9.20 -6.97 12.18
N GLN A 13 -9.03 -7.38 10.92
CA GLN A 13 -9.71 -8.51 10.25
C GLN A 13 -11.17 -8.31 9.79
N ALA A 14 -11.31 -7.91 8.53
CA ALA A 14 -12.38 -8.36 7.64
C ALA A 14 -11.76 -8.61 6.26
N VAL A 15 -11.12 -9.77 6.11
CA VAL A 15 -10.37 -10.15 4.91
C VAL A 15 -11.35 -10.73 3.89
N SER A 16 -11.92 -9.86 3.05
CA SER A 16 -12.51 -10.27 1.77
C SER A 16 -11.44 -10.13 0.69
N GLN A 17 -11.20 -11.21 -0.03
CA GLN A 17 -10.12 -11.36 -1.01
C GLN A 17 -9.94 -10.13 -1.90
N ARG A 18 -8.77 -9.46 -1.81
CA ARG A 18 -8.16 -8.61 -2.85
C ARG A 18 -6.78 -8.18 -2.35
N VAL A 19 -5.74 -8.56 -3.07
CA VAL A 19 -4.31 -8.25 -2.85
C VAL A 19 -4.09 -6.96 -2.03
N LEU A 20 -3.85 -7.10 -0.73
CA LEU A 20 -3.30 -6.04 0.10
C LEU A 20 -1.80 -6.01 -0.21
N SER A 21 -1.40 -5.06 -1.05
CA SER A 21 0.01 -4.70 -1.17
C SER A 21 0.33 -3.87 0.07
N ASP A 22 0.82 -4.52 1.12
CA ASP A 22 1.23 -3.82 2.33
C ASP A 22 2.23 -2.72 1.96
N LEU A 23 2.08 -1.51 2.52
CA LEU A 23 3.00 -0.40 2.27
C LEU A 23 4.46 -0.80 2.55
N ASN A 24 4.67 -1.69 3.52
CA ASN A 24 5.97 -2.25 3.83
C ASN A 24 6.50 -3.16 2.73
N ALA A 25 5.65 -3.98 2.10
CA ALA A 25 6.04 -4.79 0.94
C ALA A 25 6.44 -3.89 -0.23
N VAL A 26 5.67 -2.83 -0.50
CA VAL A 26 5.99 -1.86 -1.56
C VAL A 26 7.36 -1.22 -1.29
N LYS A 27 7.59 -0.75 -0.06
CA LYS A 27 8.88 -0.18 0.35
C LYS A 27 10.02 -1.19 0.21
N ALA A 28 9.83 -2.44 0.64
CA ALA A 28 10.83 -3.50 0.48
C ALA A 28 11.16 -3.76 -1.00
N GLY A 29 10.15 -3.72 -1.88
CA GLY A 29 10.36 -3.83 -3.33
C GLY A 29 11.22 -2.72 -3.91
N PHE A 30 11.10 -1.49 -3.41
CA PHE A 30 12.00 -0.40 -3.79
C PHE A 30 13.41 -0.56 -3.19
N VAL A 31 13.51 -0.95 -1.92
CA VAL A 31 14.79 -1.17 -1.24
C VAL A 31 15.61 -2.27 -1.93
N ASN A 32 14.96 -3.38 -2.33
CA ASN A 32 15.59 -4.46 -3.09
C ASN A 32 16.13 -4.02 -4.46
N GLN A 33 15.62 -2.91 -5.00
CA GLN A 33 16.08 -2.30 -6.25
C GLN A 33 17.17 -1.23 -6.01
N GLY A 34 17.61 -1.02 -4.76
CA GLY A 34 18.57 0.04 -4.42
C GLY A 34 17.96 1.45 -4.47
N THR A 35 16.63 1.56 -4.43
CA THR A 35 15.93 2.86 -4.43
C THR A 35 14.93 2.94 -3.27
N SER A 36 14.17 4.03 -3.19
CA SER A 36 13.14 4.20 -2.18
C SER A 36 11.84 4.69 -2.82
N LEU A 37 10.72 4.43 -2.14
CA LEU A 37 9.43 4.99 -2.56
C LEU A 37 9.50 6.52 -2.65
N ASN A 38 10.27 7.18 -1.78
CA ASN A 38 10.43 8.64 -1.82
C ASN A 38 11.20 9.09 -3.07
N ALA A 39 12.32 8.43 -3.38
CA ALA A 39 13.10 8.72 -4.58
C ALA A 39 12.26 8.51 -5.86
N TRP A 40 11.48 7.43 -5.92
CA TRP A 40 10.55 7.20 -7.03
C TRP A 40 9.47 8.29 -7.12
N CYS A 41 8.93 8.73 -5.98
CA CYS A 41 7.95 9.80 -5.93
C CYS A 41 8.54 11.13 -6.44
N ILE A 42 9.75 11.50 -6.03
CA ILE A 42 10.47 12.70 -6.51
C ILE A 42 10.67 12.63 -8.03
N ASN A 43 11.15 11.49 -8.54
CA ASN A 43 11.38 11.30 -9.97
C ASN A 43 10.10 11.35 -10.82
N ASN A 44 8.93 11.14 -10.21
CA ASN A 44 7.64 11.14 -10.91
C ASN A 44 6.78 12.37 -10.58
N ASP A 45 7.33 13.37 -9.88
CA ASP A 45 6.61 14.57 -9.41
C ASP A 45 5.35 14.22 -8.60
N ILE A 46 5.46 13.22 -7.72
CA ILE A 46 4.34 12.73 -6.90
C ILE A 46 4.62 13.07 -5.44
N ASN A 47 3.63 13.67 -4.77
CA ASN A 47 3.70 13.85 -3.33
C ASN A 47 3.67 12.49 -2.59
N GLN A 48 4.64 12.26 -1.71
CA GLN A 48 4.78 11.01 -0.95
C GLN A 48 3.55 10.66 -0.10
N GLY A 49 2.84 11.66 0.44
CA GLY A 49 1.59 11.47 1.18
C GLY A 49 0.47 10.92 0.28
N ASN A 50 0.37 11.41 -0.95
CA ASN A 50 -0.59 10.91 -1.93
C ASN A 50 -0.25 9.49 -2.38
N ALA A 51 1.02 9.18 -2.59
CA ALA A 51 1.49 7.83 -2.89
C ALA A 51 1.13 6.86 -1.75
N THR A 52 1.39 7.24 -0.51
CA THR A 52 1.07 6.45 0.68
C THR A 52 -0.44 6.21 0.82
N ARG A 53 -1.26 7.26 0.67
CA ARG A 53 -2.72 7.16 0.71
C ARG A 53 -3.29 6.31 -0.43
N ALA A 54 -2.67 6.34 -1.60
CA ALA A 54 -3.04 5.50 -2.75
C ALA A 54 -2.73 4.03 -2.47
N VAL A 55 -1.54 3.70 -1.97
CA VAL A 55 -1.13 2.32 -1.63
C VAL A 55 -2.00 1.75 -0.52
N LEU A 56 -2.24 2.52 0.55
CA LEU A 56 -3.11 2.14 1.66
C LEU A 56 -4.60 2.05 1.29
N GLY A 57 -4.99 2.49 0.08
CA GLY A 57 -6.37 2.48 -0.37
C GLY A 57 -7.26 3.56 0.24
N VAL A 58 -6.70 4.47 1.05
CA VAL A 58 -7.40 5.65 1.59
C VAL A 58 -7.89 6.56 0.46
N TRP A 59 -7.14 6.63 -0.65
CA TRP A 59 -7.56 7.35 -1.84
C TRP A 59 -8.01 6.38 -2.94
N ALA A 60 -9.30 6.07 -2.97
CA ALA A 60 -9.89 5.07 -3.87
C ALA A 60 -10.47 5.63 -5.19
N GLY A 61 -10.27 6.92 -5.48
CA GLY A 61 -10.71 7.53 -6.74
C GLY A 61 -9.95 7.01 -7.97
N LYS A 62 -10.41 7.33 -9.18
CA LYS A 62 -9.78 6.91 -10.46
C LYS A 62 -8.28 7.21 -10.50
N LYS A 63 -7.88 8.42 -10.06
CA LYS A 63 -6.47 8.84 -9.96
C LYS A 63 -5.68 8.05 -8.90
N GLY A 64 -6.25 7.83 -7.72
CA GLY A 64 -5.61 7.06 -6.65
C GLY A 64 -5.39 5.59 -7.02
N LYS A 65 -6.37 4.95 -7.68
CA LYS A 65 -6.23 3.59 -8.21
C LYS A 65 -5.15 3.49 -9.29
N ALA A 66 -5.09 4.46 -10.21
CA ALA A 66 -4.05 4.51 -11.24
C ALA A 66 -2.66 4.69 -10.61
N LEU A 67 -2.54 5.59 -9.62
CA LEU A 67 -1.30 5.82 -8.88
C LEU A 67 -0.86 4.56 -8.12
N ARG A 68 -1.78 3.90 -7.41
CA ARG A 68 -1.52 2.64 -6.72
C ARG A 68 -0.96 1.59 -7.68
N ARG A 69 -1.55 1.44 -8.87
CA ARG A 69 -1.07 0.51 -9.89
C ARG A 69 0.36 0.82 -10.32
N ARG A 70 0.66 2.08 -10.64
CA ARG A 70 2.01 2.53 -11.01
C ARG A 70 3.04 2.22 -9.93
N ILE A 71 2.70 2.47 -8.66
CA ILE A 71 3.59 2.21 -7.53
C ILE A 71 3.86 0.72 -7.36
N ILE A 72 2.82 -0.12 -7.44
CA ILE A 72 2.98 -1.58 -7.31
C ILE A 72 3.85 -2.13 -8.45
N GLU A 73 3.62 -1.68 -9.67
CA GLU A 73 4.41 -2.06 -10.85
C GLU A 73 5.88 -1.65 -10.71
N ALA A 74 6.13 -0.39 -10.31
CA ALA A 74 7.48 0.12 -10.05
C ALA A 74 8.19 -0.60 -8.89
N SER A 75 7.44 -1.06 -7.88
CA SER A 75 8.01 -1.81 -6.75
C SER A 75 8.46 -3.23 -7.12
N LYS A 76 8.16 -3.71 -8.34
CA LYS A 76 8.47 -5.07 -8.82
C LYS A 76 8.02 -6.18 -7.86
N LEU A 77 6.98 -5.92 -7.07
CA LEU A 77 6.39 -6.93 -6.22
C LEU A 77 5.82 -8.05 -7.09
N LYS A 78 6.44 -9.23 -7.03
CA LYS A 78 5.82 -10.44 -7.58
C LYS A 78 4.50 -10.64 -6.85
N LYS A 79 3.41 -10.68 -7.62
CA LYS A 79 2.07 -10.99 -7.12
C LYS A 79 2.09 -12.45 -6.65
N THR A 80 2.51 -12.70 -5.41
CA THR A 80 2.53 -14.05 -4.86
C THR A 80 1.10 -14.44 -4.54
N VAL A 81 0.44 -15.05 -5.52
CA VAL A 81 -0.80 -15.78 -5.30
C VAL A 81 -0.41 -17.05 -4.54
N LYS A 82 -0.44 -17.01 -3.21
CA LYS A 82 -0.48 -18.26 -2.43
C LYS A 82 -1.88 -18.82 -2.56
N ILE A 83 -2.09 -19.70 -3.54
CA ILE A 83 -3.20 -20.63 -3.51
C ILE A 83 -2.88 -21.58 -2.36
N LYS A 84 -3.60 -21.44 -1.24
CA LYS A 84 -3.57 -22.42 -0.16
C LYS A 84 -4.43 -23.59 -0.67
N GLN A 85 -3.80 -24.55 -1.34
CA GLN A 85 -4.42 -25.86 -1.56
C GLN A 85 -4.66 -26.47 -0.17
N LEU A 86 -5.91 -26.47 0.27
CA LEU A 86 -6.41 -27.43 1.26
C LEU A 86 -6.74 -28.69 0.48
N GLU A 87 -6.15 -29.82 0.86
CA GLU A 87 -6.80 -31.14 0.89
C GLU A 87 -5.76 -32.22 1.27
N LYS A 88 -5.87 -32.74 2.49
CA LYS A 88 -5.80 -34.16 2.85
C LYS A 88 -6.51 -34.35 4.18
#